data_AF-A0A171C4T7-F1
#
_entry.id   AF-A0A171C4T7-F1
#
_cell.length_a   1.000
_cell.length_b   1.000
_cell.length_c   1.000
_cell.angle_alpha   90.00
_cell.angle_beta   90.00
_cell.angle_gamma   90.00
#
_symmetry.space_group_name_H-M   'P 1'
#
loop_
_entity.id
_entity.type
_entity.pdbx_description
1 polymer ?
#
loop_
_entity_poly.entity_id
_entity_poly.type
_entity_poly.pdbx_seq_one_letter_code
_entity_poly.pdbx_strand_id
1 'polypeptide(L)'
;MSAATLNVWALWSSTCTAKPFYVHPVTQSWSPSTTTTYPGPSYGSAIGSATVNPGASCTNTSGSTSVGVKMPVTLSTSWFTQVATGGPNYGLALVAPTNDALHWKRFHSDNSATAAWRPSLDLTYAPNTKPQVTAQYPPENYQANTLQPELLVYAHDADKWPNSALSYLFEVYDADSGSTTPVATSGTLSKGRWKIPAGKLKWSKNYEWYVGVSDGYEEVTYSSRFTTAVPQPPVTSGLAQNTDGHDFDPSDGNYTTEDTDADVEVIGPSLEIDRSYNSLDPRIDGAFGAGWSTVADMKATEVKDPAGTVTSVVVTYPGGEQVAFGRNSDGTFQPPLGRYARLQSVTGGYTLTDKDFTEYAFKQATAKAGTYAISSIKDYAGRTETFTYNASKQLVKITNETSRRSLSLTWSTPSGATAAHVATVSTDPAVAGDPSTVQTWTYGYSGDQLTSVCPPATPTKCTTYTYATGNHYRTTVLDADPYAYWRLGEEAGATVAKDSVDTNQGRYNGLYHNVTLGSSPVLAGSTQKTATFNGTTSYVEMPSAPGATPSCGSGPPRPEASSSTTATSR
;
A
#
# COMPACT_ATOMS: atom_id res chain seq x y z
N MET A 1 -11.63 26.59 -27.93
CA MET A 1 -11.64 27.43 -29.15
C MET A 1 -10.25 27.96 -29.42
N SER A 2 -9.78 27.95 -30.68
CA SER A 2 -8.42 28.35 -31.06
C SER A 2 -8.33 29.73 -31.73
N ALA A 3 -9.42 30.23 -32.30
CA ALA A 3 -9.49 31.60 -32.83
C ALA A 3 -10.91 32.14 -32.79
N ALA A 4 -11.03 33.46 -32.59
CA ALA A 4 -12.29 34.18 -32.69
C ALA A 4 -12.05 35.50 -33.44
N THR A 5 -12.84 35.77 -34.47
CA THR A 5 -12.76 37.03 -35.24
C THR A 5 -14.14 37.60 -35.43
N LEU A 6 -14.34 38.84 -34.96
CA LEU A 6 -15.53 39.61 -35.28
C LEU A 6 -15.28 40.38 -36.58
N ASN A 7 -16.05 40.07 -37.61
CA ASN A 7 -16.04 40.80 -38.85
C ASN A 7 -17.17 41.83 -38.83
N VAL A 8 -16.80 43.10 -38.96
CA VAL A 8 -17.75 44.21 -39.17
C VAL A 8 -17.33 45.01 -40.39
N TRP A 9 -18.28 45.65 -41.07
CA TRP A 9 -18.02 46.38 -42.31
C TRP A 9 -18.35 47.84 -42.13
N ALA A 10 -17.32 48.70 -42.15
CA ALA A 10 -17.49 50.14 -42.04
C ALA A 10 -18.07 50.69 -43.34
N LEU A 11 -19.24 51.31 -43.26
CA LEU A 11 -19.80 52.10 -44.35
C LEU A 11 -19.31 53.54 -44.29
N TRP A 12 -18.97 54.06 -43.11
CA TRP A 12 -18.42 55.40 -42.93
C TRP A 12 -17.38 55.45 -41.80
N SER A 13 -16.33 56.24 -41.99
CA SER A 13 -15.31 56.58 -40.98
C SER A 13 -15.07 58.10 -40.97
N SER A 14 -14.86 58.70 -39.79
CA SER A 14 -14.64 60.15 -39.68
C SER A 14 -13.36 60.66 -40.32
N THR A 15 -12.34 59.82 -40.49
CA THR A 15 -11.04 60.21 -41.03
C THR A 15 -10.47 59.09 -41.90
N CYS A 16 -9.61 59.46 -42.85
CA CYS A 16 -8.84 58.51 -43.66
C CYS A 16 -7.61 57.94 -42.92
N THR A 17 -7.33 58.40 -41.70
CA THR A 17 -6.34 57.80 -40.82
C THR A 17 -6.96 56.64 -40.04
N ALA A 18 -6.29 55.49 -39.98
CA ALA A 18 -6.76 54.37 -39.17
C ALA A 18 -6.85 54.78 -37.68
N LYS A 19 -7.97 54.45 -37.05
CA LYS A 19 -8.26 54.74 -35.63
C LYS A 19 -8.78 53.48 -34.95
N PRO A 20 -8.35 53.20 -33.70
CA PRO A 20 -8.72 51.99 -32.98
C PRO A 20 -10.20 51.99 -32.58
N PHE A 21 -10.76 50.79 -32.47
CA PHE A 21 -11.99 50.52 -31.74
C PHE A 21 -11.84 49.18 -31.01
N TYR A 22 -12.68 48.95 -30.01
CA TYR A 22 -12.56 47.87 -29.04
C TYR A 22 -13.84 47.05 -28.98
N VAL A 23 -13.70 45.76 -28.67
CA VAL A 23 -14.80 44.83 -28.49
C VAL A 23 -14.80 44.37 -27.04
N HIS A 24 -15.96 44.47 -26.39
CA HIS A 24 -16.13 44.16 -24.97
C HIS A 24 -17.28 43.16 -24.78
N PRO A 25 -17.19 42.19 -23.85
CA PRO A 25 -18.33 41.39 -23.44
C PRO A 25 -19.35 42.25 -22.69
N VAL A 26 -20.63 42.11 -23.05
CA VAL A 26 -21.71 42.74 -22.29
C VAL A 26 -21.94 41.95 -21.00
N THR A 27 -22.11 42.66 -19.87
CA THR A 27 -22.20 42.06 -18.53
C THR A 27 -23.61 42.07 -17.94
N GLN A 28 -24.60 42.57 -18.69
CA GLN A 28 -26.00 42.62 -18.27
C GLN A 28 -26.95 42.25 -19.40
N SER A 29 -28.12 41.70 -19.05
CA SER A 29 -29.18 41.45 -20.01
C SER A 29 -29.67 42.75 -20.69
N TRP A 30 -30.00 42.68 -21.98
CA TRP A 30 -30.51 43.81 -22.76
C TRP A 30 -31.38 43.31 -23.92
N SER A 31 -32.19 44.20 -24.49
CA SER A 31 -32.93 43.93 -25.73
C SER A 31 -32.75 45.07 -26.74
N PRO A 32 -32.80 44.78 -28.06
CA PRO A 32 -32.73 45.81 -29.09
C PRO A 32 -33.84 46.87 -28.98
N SER A 33 -35.02 46.51 -28.44
CA SER A 33 -36.15 47.44 -28.31
C SER A 33 -36.00 48.42 -27.14
N THR A 34 -35.17 48.10 -26.15
CA THR A 34 -34.96 48.96 -24.96
C THR A 34 -33.62 49.70 -24.98
N THR A 35 -32.66 49.26 -25.78
CA THR A 35 -31.33 49.87 -25.88
C THR A 35 -31.30 50.94 -26.98
N THR A 36 -31.96 52.08 -26.74
CA THR A 36 -32.10 53.18 -27.72
C THR A 36 -31.22 54.40 -27.44
N THR A 37 -30.50 54.42 -26.31
CA THR A 37 -29.66 55.55 -25.88
C THR A 37 -28.25 55.11 -25.52
N TYR A 38 -27.25 55.90 -25.93
CA TYR A 38 -25.85 55.76 -25.48
C TYR A 38 -25.75 56.04 -23.96
N PRO A 39 -24.92 55.31 -23.17
CA PRO A 39 -23.89 54.34 -23.58
C PRO A 39 -24.37 52.89 -23.79
N GLY A 40 -25.66 52.60 -23.66
CA GLY A 40 -26.18 51.23 -23.78
C GLY A 40 -25.85 50.37 -22.55
N PRO A 41 -25.85 49.02 -22.67
CA PRO A 41 -25.63 48.14 -21.54
C PRO A 41 -24.19 48.15 -21.02
N SER A 42 -24.04 47.86 -19.72
CA SER A 42 -22.73 47.69 -19.09
C SER A 42 -21.90 46.60 -19.77
N TYR A 43 -20.59 46.84 -19.91
CA TYR A 43 -19.65 45.91 -20.53
C TYR A 43 -18.34 45.82 -19.73
N GLY A 44 -17.64 44.70 -19.88
CA GLY A 44 -16.40 44.39 -19.17
C GLY A 44 -15.14 44.93 -19.86
N SER A 45 -13.98 44.36 -19.51
CA SER A 45 -12.71 44.65 -20.18
C SER A 45 -12.73 44.29 -21.67
N ALA A 46 -11.95 44.99 -22.49
CA ALA A 46 -11.86 44.69 -23.91
C ALA A 46 -11.28 43.28 -24.13
N ILE A 47 -11.92 42.50 -25.00
CA ILE A 47 -11.44 41.18 -25.44
C ILE A 47 -10.80 41.24 -26.83
N GLY A 48 -10.85 42.39 -27.50
CA GLY A 48 -10.17 42.60 -28.77
C GLY A 48 -10.19 44.06 -29.18
N SER A 49 -9.32 44.42 -30.12
CA SER A 49 -9.27 45.76 -30.69
C SER A 49 -8.77 45.69 -32.13
N ALA A 50 -9.14 46.67 -32.95
CA ALA A 50 -8.70 46.74 -34.33
C ALA A 50 -8.41 48.19 -34.76
N THR A 51 -7.28 48.38 -35.45
CA THR A 51 -6.88 49.62 -36.11
C THR A 51 -6.70 49.32 -37.58
N VAL A 52 -7.77 49.49 -38.36
CA VAL A 52 -7.82 49.06 -39.76
C VAL A 52 -7.95 50.29 -40.67
N ASN A 53 -7.34 50.20 -41.86
CA ASN A 53 -7.38 51.26 -42.86
C ASN A 53 -8.86 51.52 -43.28
N PRO A 54 -9.38 52.75 -43.12
CA PRO A 54 -10.77 53.07 -43.42
C PRO A 54 -11.13 52.96 -44.91
N GLY A 55 -10.16 53.00 -45.83
CA GLY A 55 -10.40 52.86 -47.27
C GLY A 55 -11.53 53.77 -47.78
N ALA A 56 -12.40 53.24 -48.64
CA ALA A 56 -13.55 53.99 -49.19
C ALA A 56 -14.56 54.49 -48.13
N SER A 57 -14.53 53.97 -46.89
CA SER A 57 -15.44 54.44 -45.84
C SER A 57 -15.11 55.85 -45.37
N CYS A 58 -13.86 56.33 -45.51
CA CYS A 58 -13.51 57.68 -45.07
C CYS A 58 -13.97 58.79 -46.04
N THR A 59 -14.35 58.44 -47.27
CA THR A 59 -14.86 59.38 -48.27
C THR A 59 -16.35 59.20 -48.55
N ASN A 60 -17.02 58.23 -47.91
CA ASN A 60 -18.46 57.96 -48.07
C ASN A 60 -19.35 58.95 -47.28
N THR A 61 -19.22 60.25 -47.53
CA THR A 61 -19.93 61.30 -46.77
C THR A 61 -21.44 61.29 -46.97
N SER A 62 -21.96 60.69 -48.05
CA SER A 62 -23.40 60.52 -48.30
C SER A 62 -24.02 59.40 -47.46
N GLY A 63 -23.20 58.56 -46.80
CA GLY A 63 -23.69 57.38 -46.08
C GLY A 63 -24.26 56.31 -46.99
N SER A 64 -23.80 56.25 -48.26
CA SER A 64 -24.25 55.25 -49.22
C SER A 64 -24.06 53.84 -48.68
N THR A 65 -25.11 53.03 -48.76
CA THR A 65 -25.08 51.63 -48.34
C THR A 65 -24.34 50.73 -49.32
N SER A 66 -23.84 51.27 -50.44
CA SER A 66 -23.02 50.57 -51.42
C SER A 66 -21.51 50.58 -51.08
N VAL A 67 -21.13 51.10 -49.91
CA VAL A 67 -19.74 51.07 -49.41
C VAL A 67 -19.66 50.16 -48.20
N GLY A 68 -18.71 49.23 -48.21
CA GLY A 68 -18.41 48.36 -47.07
C GLY A 68 -16.94 48.01 -47.02
N VAL A 69 -16.21 48.53 -46.04
CA VAL A 69 -14.81 48.20 -45.80
C VAL A 69 -14.71 47.24 -44.63
N LYS A 70 -14.17 46.04 -44.85
CA LYS A 70 -14.04 45.01 -43.82
C LYS A 70 -13.07 45.45 -42.73
N MET A 71 -13.52 45.37 -41.47
CA MET A 71 -12.79 45.74 -40.26
C MET A 71 -12.76 44.53 -39.31
N PRO A 72 -11.91 43.54 -39.55
CA PRO A 72 -11.84 42.35 -38.70
C PRO A 72 -11.23 42.70 -37.34
N VAL A 73 -11.78 42.14 -36.28
CA VAL A 73 -11.27 42.24 -34.91
C VAL A 73 -10.92 40.85 -34.41
N THR A 74 -9.63 40.57 -34.20
CA THR A 74 -9.20 39.37 -33.50
C THR A 74 -9.58 39.49 -32.03
N LEU A 75 -10.28 38.47 -31.51
CA LEU A 75 -10.77 38.43 -30.14
C LEU A 75 -10.05 37.35 -29.33
N SER A 76 -9.85 37.61 -28.04
CA SER A 76 -9.47 36.60 -27.06
C SER A 76 -10.54 35.50 -26.98
N THR A 77 -10.11 34.25 -26.99
CA THR A 77 -11.00 33.07 -26.96
C THR A 77 -11.49 32.71 -25.56
N SER A 78 -10.96 33.33 -24.50
CA SER A 78 -11.29 32.98 -23.10
C SER A 78 -12.76 33.23 -22.77
N TRP A 79 -13.32 34.36 -23.20
CA TRP A 79 -14.74 34.67 -22.99
C TRP A 79 -15.66 33.68 -23.73
N PHE A 80 -15.35 33.37 -24.98
CA PHE A 80 -16.13 32.40 -25.74
C PHE A 80 -16.04 30.98 -25.17
N THR A 81 -14.88 30.61 -24.61
CA THR A 81 -14.70 29.35 -23.89
C THR A 81 -15.59 29.31 -22.65
N GLN A 82 -15.62 30.37 -21.85
CA GLN A 82 -16.50 30.48 -20.70
C GLN A 82 -17.98 30.35 -21.09
N VAL A 83 -18.42 31.00 -22.17
CA VAL A 83 -19.79 30.89 -22.69
C VAL A 83 -20.09 29.45 -23.13
N ALA A 84 -19.17 28.81 -23.84
CA ALA A 84 -19.34 27.44 -24.32
C ALA A 84 -19.42 26.41 -23.17
N THR A 85 -18.76 26.68 -22.04
CA THR A 85 -18.83 25.83 -20.83
C THR A 85 -19.93 26.27 -19.85
N GLY A 86 -20.95 27.01 -20.31
CA GLY A 86 -22.16 27.32 -19.55
C GLY A 86 -22.18 28.68 -18.84
N GLY A 87 -21.21 29.55 -19.11
CA GLY A 87 -21.18 30.91 -18.56
C GLY A 87 -22.21 31.86 -19.18
N PRO A 88 -22.49 33.02 -18.54
CA PRO A 88 -23.45 34.00 -19.03
C PRO A 88 -23.07 34.56 -20.41
N ASN A 89 -24.06 34.67 -21.31
CA ASN A 89 -23.89 35.26 -22.64
C ASN A 89 -24.90 36.39 -22.86
N TYR A 90 -24.40 37.63 -22.86
CA TYR A 90 -25.20 38.82 -23.17
C TYR A 90 -24.72 39.52 -24.46
N GLY A 91 -23.88 38.88 -25.27
CA GLY A 91 -23.36 39.46 -26.51
C GLY A 91 -22.15 40.39 -26.34
N LEU A 92 -21.83 41.13 -27.40
CA LEU A 92 -20.62 41.97 -27.52
C LEU A 92 -20.98 43.44 -27.79
N ALA A 93 -20.24 44.35 -27.17
CA ALA A 93 -20.28 45.79 -27.42
C ALA A 93 -19.07 46.23 -28.25
N LEU A 94 -19.30 47.06 -29.27
CA LEU A 94 -18.25 47.76 -30.02
C LEU A 94 -18.16 49.19 -29.53
N VAL A 95 -16.99 49.59 -29.06
CA VAL A 95 -16.76 50.90 -28.45
C VAL A 95 -15.54 51.55 -29.05
N ALA A 96 -15.57 52.87 -29.20
CA ALA A 96 -14.42 53.69 -29.57
C ALA A 96 -14.28 54.85 -28.57
N PRO A 97 -13.11 55.48 -28.47
CA PRO A 97 -12.94 56.71 -27.70
C PRO A 97 -13.98 57.77 -28.09
N THR A 98 -14.63 58.38 -27.10
CA THR A 98 -15.70 59.38 -27.30
C THR A 98 -15.26 60.80 -26.94
N ASN A 99 -14.01 60.98 -26.54
CA ASN A 99 -13.41 62.27 -26.22
C ASN A 99 -12.94 63.05 -27.45
N ASP A 100 -13.09 62.50 -28.66
CA ASP A 100 -12.83 63.19 -29.92
C ASP A 100 -13.81 62.75 -31.04
N ALA A 101 -13.79 63.50 -32.14
CA ALA A 101 -14.59 63.19 -33.33
C ALA A 101 -13.89 62.21 -34.30
N LEU A 102 -12.61 61.90 -34.10
CA LEU A 102 -11.78 61.17 -35.06
C LEU A 102 -12.07 59.66 -35.07
N HIS A 103 -12.54 59.09 -33.96
CA HIS A 103 -12.77 57.65 -33.83
C HIS A 103 -14.16 57.19 -34.31
N TRP A 104 -15.04 58.13 -34.71
CA TRP A 104 -16.40 57.82 -35.12
C TRP A 104 -16.44 56.95 -36.38
N LYS A 105 -17.22 55.89 -36.31
CA LYS A 105 -17.45 54.91 -37.40
C LYS A 105 -18.92 54.53 -37.45
N ARG A 106 -19.41 54.19 -38.63
CA ARG A 106 -20.72 53.54 -38.84
C ARG A 106 -20.49 52.21 -39.52
N PHE A 107 -21.05 51.16 -38.94
CA PHE A 107 -20.97 49.80 -39.47
C PHE A 107 -22.29 49.39 -40.10
N HIS A 108 -22.23 48.49 -41.07
CA HIS A 108 -23.39 47.76 -41.53
C HIS A 108 -24.02 46.97 -40.38
N SER A 109 -25.35 46.86 -40.39
CA SER A 109 -26.12 46.05 -39.44
C SER A 109 -26.49 44.70 -40.07
N ASP A 110 -27.17 43.85 -39.30
CA ASP A 110 -27.74 42.60 -39.82
C ASP A 110 -28.79 42.82 -40.93
N ASN A 111 -29.35 44.03 -41.03
CA ASN A 111 -30.28 44.43 -42.09
C ASN A 111 -29.59 44.91 -43.37
N SER A 112 -28.27 44.74 -43.52
CA SER A 112 -27.58 45.14 -44.75
C SER A 112 -28.16 44.44 -45.98
N ALA A 113 -28.40 45.22 -47.05
CA ALA A 113 -28.85 44.73 -48.35
C ALA A 113 -27.79 43.86 -49.03
N THR A 114 -26.51 44.06 -48.71
CA THR A 114 -25.41 43.21 -49.16
C THR A 114 -25.10 42.19 -48.07
N ALA A 115 -25.54 40.95 -48.25
CA ALA A 115 -25.40 39.89 -47.24
C ALA A 115 -23.96 39.70 -46.73
N ALA A 116 -22.96 39.83 -47.63
CA ALA A 116 -21.54 39.71 -47.29
C ALA A 116 -20.99 40.85 -46.39
N TRP A 117 -21.78 41.90 -46.12
CA TRP A 117 -21.41 43.01 -45.25
C TRP A 117 -22.13 43.00 -43.90
N ARG A 118 -22.98 42.00 -43.64
CA ARG A 118 -23.62 41.83 -42.34
C ARG A 118 -22.57 41.39 -41.30
N PRO A 119 -22.54 41.96 -40.09
CA PRO A 119 -21.64 41.54 -39.03
C PRO A 119 -21.65 40.02 -38.84
N SER A 120 -20.46 39.40 -38.79
CA SER A 120 -20.31 37.96 -38.56
C SER A 120 -19.25 37.69 -37.50
N LEU A 121 -19.43 36.61 -36.76
CA LEU A 121 -18.44 36.13 -35.81
C LEU A 121 -17.93 34.77 -36.30
N ASP A 122 -16.66 34.72 -36.66
CA ASP A 122 -16.00 33.49 -37.07
C ASP A 122 -15.31 32.87 -35.85
N LEU A 123 -15.70 31.64 -35.50
CA LEU A 123 -15.12 30.88 -34.39
C LEU A 123 -14.47 29.60 -34.92
N THR A 124 -13.19 29.41 -34.61
CA THR A 124 -12.47 28.16 -34.88
C THR A 124 -12.37 27.37 -33.58
N TYR A 125 -12.84 26.12 -33.59
CA TYR A 125 -12.78 25.21 -32.44
C TYR A 125 -12.49 23.77 -32.87
N ALA A 126 -11.90 23.02 -31.95
CA ALA A 126 -11.82 21.56 -32.03
C ALA A 126 -12.80 20.98 -30.98
N PRO A 127 -13.39 19.79 -31.23
CA PRO A 127 -14.11 19.05 -30.21
C PRO A 127 -13.19 18.75 -29.01
N ASN A 128 -13.75 18.72 -27.80
CA ASN A 128 -13.01 18.32 -26.61
C ASN A 128 -12.56 16.86 -26.71
N THR A 129 -11.33 16.58 -26.31
CA THR A 129 -10.81 15.24 -26.08
C THR A 129 -10.90 14.92 -24.60
N LYS A 130 -11.66 13.90 -24.22
CA LYS A 130 -11.77 13.52 -22.79
C LYS A 130 -10.39 13.18 -22.21
N PRO A 131 -10.16 13.44 -20.91
CA PRO A 131 -8.96 12.98 -20.22
C PRO A 131 -8.74 11.46 -20.39
N GLN A 132 -7.49 11.04 -20.28
CA GLN A 132 -7.06 9.65 -20.44
C GLN A 132 -6.24 9.21 -19.22
N VAL A 133 -6.67 8.11 -18.58
CA VAL A 133 -5.88 7.44 -17.54
C VAL A 133 -4.92 6.46 -18.23
N THR A 134 -3.62 6.59 -17.96
CA THR A 134 -2.57 5.79 -18.59
C THR A 134 -1.96 4.74 -17.68
N ALA A 135 -2.04 4.94 -16.37
CA ALA A 135 -1.59 3.96 -15.37
C ALA A 135 -2.30 4.19 -14.04
N GLN A 136 -2.33 3.16 -13.21
CA GLN A 136 -2.93 3.20 -11.89
C GLN A 136 -2.19 2.33 -10.89
N TYR A 137 -2.43 2.60 -9.61
CA TYR A 137 -2.05 1.75 -8.50
C TYR A 137 -3.08 1.91 -7.37
N PRO A 138 -3.45 0.86 -6.63
CA PRO A 138 -3.05 -0.53 -6.83
C PRO A 138 -3.55 -1.13 -8.15
N PRO A 139 -2.87 -2.15 -8.70
CA PRO A 139 -3.37 -2.87 -9.87
C PRO A 139 -4.65 -3.66 -9.54
N GLU A 140 -5.32 -4.15 -10.58
CA GLU A 140 -6.51 -4.99 -10.42
C GLU A 140 -6.20 -6.25 -9.61
N ASN A 141 -7.07 -6.56 -8.64
CA ASN A 141 -6.95 -7.70 -7.72
C ASN A 141 -5.75 -7.63 -6.77
N TYR A 142 -5.25 -6.42 -6.47
CA TYR A 142 -4.15 -6.25 -5.53
C TYR A 142 -4.49 -6.73 -4.11
N GLN A 143 -3.54 -7.37 -3.42
CA GLN A 143 -3.66 -7.68 -1.99
C GLN A 143 -2.99 -6.60 -1.15
N ALA A 144 -3.80 -5.72 -0.56
CA ALA A 144 -3.33 -4.65 0.29
C ALA A 144 -3.00 -5.17 1.70
N ASN A 145 -1.74 -5.08 2.09
CA ASN A 145 -1.23 -5.38 3.43
C ASN A 145 -1.45 -4.22 4.42
N THR A 146 -2.42 -3.34 4.16
CA THR A 146 -2.73 -2.16 4.97
C THR A 146 -4.21 -1.81 4.85
N LEU A 147 -4.81 -1.27 5.91
CA LEU A 147 -6.16 -0.69 5.89
C LEU A 147 -6.19 0.77 5.39
N GLN A 148 -5.02 1.30 5.01
CA GLN A 148 -4.88 2.64 4.46
C GLN A 148 -4.03 2.64 3.18
N PRO A 149 -4.38 1.85 2.15
CA PRO A 149 -3.63 1.88 0.90
C PRO A 149 -3.75 3.26 0.26
N GLU A 150 -2.71 3.65 -0.47
CA GLU A 150 -2.71 4.85 -1.30
C GLU A 150 -3.17 4.48 -2.71
N LEU A 151 -4.18 5.19 -3.20
CA LEU A 151 -4.69 5.09 -4.55
C LEU A 151 -4.00 6.13 -5.43
N LEU A 152 -3.60 5.74 -6.62
CA LEU A 152 -2.83 6.56 -7.56
C LEU A 152 -3.36 6.36 -8.98
N VAL A 153 -3.49 7.44 -9.73
CA VAL A 153 -3.64 7.41 -11.19
C VAL A 153 -2.70 8.40 -11.85
N TYR A 154 -2.17 7.98 -12.98
CA TYR A 154 -1.52 8.85 -13.95
C TYR A 154 -2.53 9.14 -15.04
N ALA A 155 -2.89 10.40 -15.20
CA ALA A 155 -3.78 10.85 -16.23
C ALA A 155 -3.17 12.03 -16.98
N HIS A 156 -3.58 12.18 -18.23
CA HIS A 156 -3.26 13.32 -19.06
C HIS A 156 -4.47 13.70 -19.90
N ASP A 157 -4.49 14.95 -20.31
CA ASP A 157 -5.40 15.43 -21.33
C ASP A 157 -4.57 15.94 -22.51
N ALA A 158 -4.91 15.44 -23.70
CA ALA A 158 -4.16 15.64 -24.91
C ALA A 158 -4.31 17.07 -25.46
N ASP A 159 -5.50 17.67 -25.32
CA ASP A 159 -5.78 19.01 -25.84
C ASP A 159 -5.70 20.12 -24.77
N LYS A 160 -5.64 19.75 -23.48
CA LYS A 160 -5.48 20.65 -22.33
C LYS A 160 -6.63 21.65 -22.22
N TRP A 161 -7.83 21.24 -22.63
CA TRP A 161 -9.01 22.07 -22.69
C TRP A 161 -10.15 21.42 -21.86
N PRO A 162 -11.01 22.21 -21.21
CA PRO A 162 -10.92 23.66 -21.03
C PRO A 162 -9.83 24.07 -20.03
N ASN A 163 -9.40 23.15 -19.16
CA ASN A 163 -8.36 23.38 -18.18
C ASN A 163 -7.18 22.43 -18.40
N SER A 164 -5.97 22.97 -18.40
CA SER A 164 -4.75 22.16 -18.46
C SER A 164 -4.46 21.37 -17.18
N ALA A 165 -5.11 21.74 -16.07
CA ALA A 165 -5.03 21.05 -14.80
C ALA A 165 -6.26 20.16 -14.62
N LEU A 166 -6.01 18.88 -14.36
CA LEU A 166 -7.05 17.89 -14.09
C LEU A 166 -7.44 17.89 -12.60
N SER A 167 -8.69 17.54 -12.36
CA SER A 167 -9.21 17.25 -11.02
C SER A 167 -9.56 15.77 -10.87
N TYR A 168 -9.50 15.27 -9.63
CA TYR A 168 -9.62 13.85 -9.32
C TYR A 168 -10.59 13.64 -8.16
N LEU A 169 -11.49 12.68 -8.26
CA LEU A 169 -12.38 12.25 -7.18
C LEU A 169 -12.26 10.74 -7.00
N PHE A 170 -11.77 10.30 -5.85
CA PHE A 170 -11.68 8.89 -5.50
C PHE A 170 -12.84 8.47 -4.61
N GLU A 171 -13.41 7.31 -4.90
CA GLU A 171 -14.45 6.67 -4.09
C GLU A 171 -14.12 5.20 -3.89
N VAL A 172 -14.39 4.68 -2.70
CA VAL A 172 -14.13 3.28 -2.34
C VAL A 172 -15.42 2.66 -1.83
N TYR A 173 -15.76 1.49 -2.33
CA TYR A 173 -16.98 0.75 -2.05
C TYR A 173 -16.63 -0.62 -1.46
N ASP A 174 -17.41 -1.08 -0.48
CA ASP A 174 -17.34 -2.46 0.01
C ASP A 174 -18.00 -3.38 -1.02
N ALA A 175 -17.17 -4.08 -1.80
CA ALA A 175 -17.59 -4.93 -2.90
C ALA A 175 -18.35 -6.18 -2.42
N ASP A 176 -18.21 -6.58 -1.16
CA ASP A 176 -18.88 -7.74 -0.58
C ASP A 176 -20.32 -7.42 -0.12
N SER A 177 -20.66 -6.13 0.02
CA SER A 177 -21.92 -5.68 0.60
C SER A 177 -23.04 -5.42 -0.43
N GLY A 178 -22.69 -5.20 -1.71
CA GLY A 178 -23.61 -4.71 -2.73
C GLY A 178 -24.10 -3.26 -2.52
N SER A 179 -23.56 -2.54 -1.54
CA SER A 179 -23.91 -1.15 -1.25
C SER A 179 -23.47 -0.20 -2.37
N THR A 180 -24.36 0.71 -2.78
CA THR A 180 -24.03 1.82 -3.70
C THR A 180 -23.57 3.08 -2.97
N THR A 181 -23.30 2.98 -1.66
CA THR A 181 -22.74 4.09 -0.87
C THR A 181 -21.27 3.83 -0.61
N PRO A 182 -20.36 4.78 -0.94
CA PRO A 182 -18.94 4.58 -0.70
C PRO A 182 -18.62 4.53 0.80
N VAL A 183 -17.74 3.62 1.19
CA VAL A 183 -17.17 3.57 2.55
C VAL A 183 -16.23 4.75 2.81
N ALA A 184 -15.62 5.29 1.75
CA ALA A 184 -14.79 6.48 1.81
C ALA A 184 -14.80 7.24 0.46
N THR A 185 -14.75 8.58 0.53
CA THR A 185 -14.58 9.47 -0.62
C THR A 185 -13.48 10.48 -0.31
N SER A 186 -12.70 10.86 -1.32
CA SER A 186 -11.64 11.87 -1.18
C SER A 186 -12.16 13.30 -1.23
N GLY A 187 -13.36 13.52 -1.81
CA GLY A 187 -13.72 14.81 -2.40
C GLY A 187 -12.82 15.15 -3.60
N THR A 188 -13.04 16.32 -4.22
CA THR A 188 -12.25 16.75 -5.38
C THR A 188 -10.83 17.15 -4.99
N LEU A 189 -9.84 16.56 -5.66
CA LEU A 189 -8.41 16.78 -5.46
C LEU A 189 -7.77 17.36 -6.73
N SER A 190 -6.65 18.06 -6.57
CA SER A 190 -5.80 18.54 -7.67
C SER A 190 -4.68 17.58 -8.05
N LYS A 191 -4.60 16.43 -7.38
CA LYS A 191 -3.58 15.39 -7.60
C LYS A 191 -4.26 14.05 -7.77
N GLY A 192 -3.78 13.24 -8.71
CA GLY A 192 -4.22 11.86 -8.92
C GLY A 192 -3.71 10.89 -7.86
N ARG A 193 -3.70 11.28 -6.59
CA ARG A 193 -3.28 10.42 -5.48
C ARG A 193 -4.06 10.69 -4.21
N TRP A 194 -4.41 9.64 -3.48
CA TRP A 194 -5.14 9.74 -2.23
C TRP A 194 -4.91 8.53 -1.32
N LYS A 195 -4.54 8.80 -0.06
CA LYS A 195 -4.44 7.77 0.98
C LYS A 195 -5.79 7.59 1.67
N ILE A 196 -6.27 6.35 1.72
CA ILE A 196 -7.55 6.05 2.38
C ILE A 196 -7.46 6.38 3.88
N PRO A 197 -8.43 7.12 4.45
CA PRO A 197 -8.44 7.46 5.88
C PRO A 197 -8.54 6.23 6.79
N ALA A 198 -7.96 6.34 7.99
CA ALA A 198 -8.03 5.29 9.00
C ALA A 198 -9.47 4.98 9.39
N GLY A 199 -9.74 3.71 9.74
CA GLY A 199 -11.04 3.24 10.21
C GLY A 199 -12.13 3.11 9.15
N LYS A 200 -11.80 3.32 7.86
CA LYS A 200 -12.74 3.15 6.75
C LYS A 200 -12.80 1.73 6.20
N LEU A 201 -11.67 1.01 6.23
CA LEU A 201 -11.57 -0.35 5.75
C LEU A 201 -11.54 -1.34 6.92
N LYS A 202 -11.89 -2.60 6.63
CA LYS A 202 -11.73 -3.77 7.51
C LYS A 202 -10.88 -4.81 6.80
N TRP A 203 -10.18 -5.65 7.56
CA TRP A 203 -9.38 -6.74 7.03
C TRP A 203 -10.24 -7.84 6.40
N SER A 204 -9.65 -8.61 5.48
CA SER A 204 -10.27 -9.75 4.78
C SER A 204 -11.55 -9.37 4.03
N LYS A 205 -11.55 -8.16 3.47
CA LYS A 205 -12.66 -7.61 2.68
C LYS A 205 -12.21 -7.22 1.29
N ASN A 206 -13.11 -7.41 0.32
CA ASN A 206 -12.92 -6.93 -1.04
C ASN A 206 -13.46 -5.52 -1.18
N TYR A 207 -12.67 -4.66 -1.80
CA TYR A 207 -13.03 -3.28 -2.09
C TYR A 207 -12.89 -3.01 -3.58
N GLU A 208 -13.83 -2.24 -4.09
CA GLU A 208 -13.74 -1.65 -5.42
C GLU A 208 -13.57 -0.15 -5.24
N TRP A 209 -12.68 0.46 -6.02
CA TRP A 209 -12.47 1.88 -6.01
C TRP A 209 -12.61 2.46 -7.41
N TYR A 210 -13.12 3.69 -7.44
CA TYR A 210 -13.35 4.47 -8.65
C TYR A 210 -12.56 5.75 -8.55
N VAL A 211 -12.15 6.26 -9.71
CA VAL A 211 -11.60 7.60 -9.85
C VAL A 211 -12.24 8.31 -11.02
N GLY A 212 -12.92 9.42 -10.73
CA GLY A 212 -13.33 10.41 -11.72
C GLY A 212 -12.15 11.32 -12.03
N VAL A 213 -11.78 11.46 -13.30
CA VAL A 213 -10.76 12.40 -13.79
C VAL A 213 -11.43 13.40 -14.71
N SER A 214 -11.44 14.68 -14.31
CA SER A 214 -12.15 15.73 -15.03
C SER A 214 -11.24 16.90 -15.44
N ASP A 215 -11.46 17.38 -16.66
CA ASP A 215 -10.92 18.64 -17.21
C ASP A 215 -11.78 19.87 -16.85
N GLY A 216 -12.89 19.68 -16.12
CA GLY A 216 -13.88 20.69 -15.75
C GLY A 216 -15.06 20.84 -16.71
N TYR A 217 -15.07 20.11 -17.84
CA TYR A 217 -16.19 20.02 -18.78
C TYR A 217 -16.67 18.57 -18.95
N GLU A 218 -15.75 17.64 -19.15
CA GLU A 218 -16.01 16.20 -19.22
C GLU A 218 -15.27 15.46 -18.09
N GLU A 219 -15.75 14.27 -17.79
CA GLU A 219 -15.13 13.36 -16.82
C GLU A 219 -15.01 11.95 -17.43
N VAL A 220 -13.88 11.30 -17.18
CA VAL A 220 -13.72 9.86 -17.38
C VAL A 220 -13.63 9.17 -16.03
N THR A 221 -14.33 8.05 -15.88
CA THR A 221 -14.27 7.22 -14.68
C THR A 221 -13.49 5.95 -14.97
N TYR A 222 -12.55 5.61 -14.09
CA TYR A 222 -11.86 4.33 -14.09
C TYR A 222 -12.11 3.61 -12.77
N SER A 223 -12.10 2.28 -12.79
CA SER A 223 -12.32 1.45 -11.60
C SER A 223 -11.25 0.37 -11.45
N SER A 224 -11.01 -0.02 -10.21
CA SER A 224 -10.20 -1.20 -9.92
C SER A 224 -10.57 -1.81 -8.58
N ARG A 225 -10.07 -3.03 -8.30
CA ARG A 225 -10.35 -3.73 -7.05
C ARG A 225 -9.10 -4.16 -6.31
N PHE A 226 -9.21 -4.20 -4.98
CA PHE A 226 -8.20 -4.76 -4.09
C PHE A 226 -8.85 -5.49 -2.92
N THR A 227 -8.11 -6.40 -2.31
CA THR A 227 -8.51 -7.12 -1.09
C THR A 227 -7.58 -6.72 0.03
N THR A 228 -8.10 -6.42 1.22
CA THR A 228 -7.26 -6.17 2.40
C THR A 228 -6.84 -7.51 3.03
N ALA A 229 -5.54 -7.75 3.14
CA ALA A 229 -4.98 -8.98 3.70
C ALA A 229 -4.21 -8.67 4.99
N VAL A 230 -4.47 -9.44 6.05
CA VAL A 230 -3.75 -9.28 7.32
C VAL A 230 -2.27 -9.62 7.08
N PRO A 231 -1.33 -8.68 7.28
CA PRO A 231 0.08 -8.94 7.06
C PRO A 231 0.56 -10.01 8.04
N GLN A 232 1.12 -11.09 7.51
CA GLN A 232 1.71 -12.13 8.34
C GLN A 232 3.17 -11.82 8.68
N PRO A 233 3.70 -12.31 9.80
CA PRO A 233 5.12 -12.21 10.12
C PRO A 233 5.93 -12.89 9.01
N PRO A 234 6.77 -12.15 8.24
CA PRO A 234 7.46 -12.68 7.07
C PRO A 234 8.12 -14.03 7.30
N VAL A 235 9.04 -14.08 8.26
CA VAL A 235 9.89 -15.25 8.52
C VAL A 235 9.15 -16.34 9.29
N THR A 236 8.31 -15.95 10.24
CA THR A 236 7.82 -16.88 11.26
C THR A 236 6.45 -17.48 10.95
N SER A 237 5.76 -17.03 9.90
CA SER A 237 4.47 -17.62 9.47
C SER A 237 4.61 -18.94 8.74
N GLY A 238 5.77 -19.21 8.13
CA GLY A 238 6.07 -20.48 7.46
C GLY A 238 6.63 -21.57 8.38
N LEU A 239 6.84 -21.28 9.67
CA LEU A 239 7.52 -22.20 10.60
C LEU A 239 6.70 -23.44 11.01
N ALA A 240 5.57 -23.68 10.37
CA ALA A 240 4.84 -24.93 10.56
C ALA A 240 5.74 -26.13 10.19
N GLN A 241 5.37 -27.30 10.70
CA GLN A 241 6.01 -28.54 10.26
C GLN A 241 5.73 -28.81 8.79
N ASN A 242 6.68 -29.47 8.12
CA ASN A 242 6.51 -29.85 6.73
C ASN A 242 5.28 -30.74 6.56
N THR A 243 4.36 -30.32 5.68
CA THR A 243 3.04 -30.95 5.54
C THR A 243 3.00 -32.15 4.60
N ASP A 244 4.10 -32.42 3.89
CA ASP A 244 4.24 -33.54 2.95
C ASP A 244 4.67 -34.86 3.64
N GLY A 245 4.88 -34.80 4.96
CA GLY A 245 5.31 -35.95 5.77
C GLY A 245 6.81 -36.23 5.68
N HIS A 246 7.59 -35.33 5.05
CA HIS A 246 9.04 -35.43 4.98
C HIS A 246 9.70 -34.41 5.90
N ASP A 247 10.72 -34.85 6.64
CA ASP A 247 11.48 -33.96 7.50
C ASP A 247 12.18 -32.83 6.72
N PHE A 248 12.42 -32.97 5.42
CA PHE A 248 13.10 -31.96 4.60
C PHE A 248 12.25 -31.53 3.39
N ASP A 249 12.00 -30.24 3.27
CA ASP A 249 11.35 -29.62 2.11
C ASP A 249 12.43 -28.97 1.20
N PRO A 250 12.62 -29.47 -0.03
CA PRO A 250 13.62 -28.92 -0.95
C PRO A 250 13.24 -27.57 -1.56
N SER A 251 11.97 -27.14 -1.47
CA SER A 251 11.49 -25.90 -2.09
C SER A 251 11.99 -24.65 -1.37
N ASP A 252 12.07 -24.71 -0.04
CA ASP A 252 12.57 -23.64 0.82
C ASP A 252 13.87 -24.04 1.57
N GLY A 253 14.26 -25.32 1.52
CA GLY A 253 15.43 -25.84 2.20
C GLY A 253 15.21 -26.04 3.71
N ASN A 254 13.96 -26.19 4.14
CA ASN A 254 13.59 -26.34 5.53
C ASN A 254 13.70 -27.79 6.00
N TYR A 255 14.39 -28.01 7.13
CA TYR A 255 14.32 -29.23 7.91
C TYR A 255 13.45 -29.06 9.16
N THR A 256 12.45 -29.91 9.33
CA THR A 256 11.58 -29.97 10.50
C THR A 256 11.57 -31.37 11.11
N THR A 257 11.48 -31.45 12.43
CA THR A 257 11.33 -32.74 13.14
C THR A 257 10.58 -32.52 14.44
N GLU A 258 9.87 -33.54 14.92
CA GLU A 258 9.13 -33.48 16.18
C GLU A 258 9.50 -34.67 17.06
N ASP A 259 9.45 -34.46 18.37
CA ASP A 259 9.71 -35.49 19.37
C ASP A 259 8.83 -35.26 20.60
N THR A 260 8.17 -36.32 21.05
CA THR A 260 7.29 -36.31 22.23
C THR A 260 8.06 -36.86 23.43
N ASP A 261 8.24 -36.03 24.45
CA ASP A 261 9.00 -36.41 25.64
C ASP A 261 8.09 -37.03 26.71
N ALA A 262 7.55 -36.20 27.60
CA ALA A 262 6.63 -36.63 28.64
C ALA A 262 5.23 -36.66 28.05
N ASP A 263 4.59 -37.83 28.04
CA ASP A 263 3.19 -38.03 27.67
C ASP A 263 2.50 -38.77 28.82
N VAL A 264 1.46 -38.15 29.37
CA VAL A 264 0.68 -38.70 30.47
C VAL A 264 -0.77 -38.84 30.01
N GLU A 265 -1.27 -40.07 29.99
CA GLU A 265 -2.66 -40.36 29.66
C GLU A 265 -3.63 -39.60 30.59
N VAL A 266 -4.43 -38.71 30.00
CA VAL A 266 -5.41 -37.87 30.68
C VAL A 266 -6.71 -37.75 29.89
N ILE A 267 -7.75 -37.20 30.52
CA ILE A 267 -9.02 -36.89 29.89
C ILE A 267 -9.05 -35.38 29.58
N GLY A 268 -9.26 -35.02 28.31
CA GLY A 268 -9.32 -33.62 27.87
C GLY A 268 -8.10 -33.23 27.03
N PRO A 269 -7.64 -31.97 27.12
CA PRO A 269 -6.39 -31.56 26.48
C PRO A 269 -5.23 -32.47 26.91
N SER A 270 -4.37 -32.84 25.95
CA SER A 270 -3.20 -33.69 26.17
C SER A 270 -2.26 -33.07 27.19
N LEU A 271 -1.80 -33.88 28.15
CA LEU A 271 -0.78 -33.49 29.11
C LEU A 271 0.56 -34.03 28.63
N GLU A 272 1.17 -33.29 27.69
CA GLU A 272 2.39 -33.71 27.02
C GLU A 272 3.42 -32.58 26.80
N ILE A 273 4.66 -32.96 26.53
CA ILE A 273 5.71 -32.07 26.03
C ILE A 273 6.12 -32.57 24.64
N ASP A 274 5.52 -31.97 23.62
CA ASP A 274 5.96 -32.09 22.24
C ASP A 274 6.93 -30.97 21.90
N ARG A 275 8.10 -31.35 21.37
CA ARG A 275 9.10 -30.42 20.89
C ARG A 275 9.10 -30.47 19.37
N SER A 276 8.82 -29.33 18.74
CA SER A 276 8.89 -29.18 17.30
C SER A 276 10.13 -28.36 16.94
N TYR A 277 10.99 -28.91 16.09
CA TYR A 277 12.14 -28.22 15.53
C TYR A 277 11.82 -27.71 14.13
N ASN A 278 12.29 -26.51 13.83
CA ASN A 278 12.29 -25.96 12.48
C ASN A 278 13.62 -25.23 12.23
N SER A 279 14.35 -25.68 11.20
CA SER A 279 15.68 -25.16 10.88
C SER A 279 15.69 -23.71 10.41
N LEU A 280 14.55 -23.18 9.94
CA LEU A 280 14.39 -21.80 9.53
C LEU A 280 13.99 -20.88 10.67
N ASP A 281 13.68 -21.40 11.86
CA ASP A 281 13.29 -20.58 13.00
C ASP A 281 14.53 -19.83 13.56
N PRO A 282 14.57 -18.48 13.43
CA PRO A 282 15.72 -17.70 13.89
C PRO A 282 15.72 -17.47 15.41
N ARG A 283 14.67 -17.90 16.12
CA ARG A 283 14.54 -17.70 17.57
C ARG A 283 15.49 -18.62 18.31
N ILE A 284 16.07 -18.07 19.37
CA ILE A 284 17.01 -18.76 20.26
C ILE A 284 16.51 -18.83 21.70
N ASP A 285 15.45 -18.10 22.02
CA ASP A 285 14.92 -17.90 23.38
C ASP A 285 13.77 -18.86 23.73
N GLY A 286 13.53 -19.89 22.92
CA GLY A 286 12.52 -20.91 23.16
C GLY A 286 12.83 -21.78 24.39
N ALA A 287 11.82 -22.47 24.91
CA ALA A 287 11.93 -23.32 26.09
C ALA A 287 13.03 -24.39 25.95
N PHE A 288 13.23 -24.91 24.74
CA PHE A 288 14.28 -25.88 24.39
C PHE A 288 15.37 -25.29 23.49
N GLY A 289 15.50 -23.97 23.46
CA GLY A 289 16.57 -23.28 22.75
C GLY A 289 16.31 -23.08 21.26
N ALA A 290 17.39 -22.82 20.52
CA ALA A 290 17.39 -22.42 19.13
C ALA A 290 16.69 -23.41 18.20
N GLY A 291 15.73 -22.90 17.43
CA GLY A 291 14.98 -23.68 16.46
C GLY A 291 13.85 -24.55 17.03
N TRP A 292 13.75 -24.67 18.35
CA TRP A 292 12.74 -25.49 19.02
C TRP A 292 11.56 -24.67 19.54
N SER A 293 10.36 -25.22 19.42
CA SER A 293 9.12 -24.68 19.98
C SER A 293 8.32 -25.78 20.66
N THR A 294 7.56 -25.40 21.69
CA THR A 294 6.63 -26.29 22.41
C THR A 294 5.44 -25.49 22.96
N VAL A 295 4.52 -26.16 23.65
CA VAL A 295 3.39 -25.53 24.35
C VAL A 295 3.83 -24.41 25.32
N ALA A 296 5.01 -24.53 25.91
CA ALA A 296 5.57 -23.52 26.82
C ALA A 296 5.90 -22.18 26.12
N ASP A 297 6.10 -22.20 24.81
CA ASP A 297 6.46 -21.03 24.00
C ASP A 297 5.23 -20.30 23.42
N MET A 298 4.04 -20.89 23.60
CA MET A 298 2.79 -20.30 23.14
C MET A 298 2.54 -18.94 23.78
N LYS A 299 2.36 -17.91 22.95
CA LYS A 299 2.17 -16.53 23.38
C LYS A 299 1.37 -15.70 22.38
N ALA A 300 0.66 -14.71 22.88
CA ALA A 300 0.07 -13.62 22.09
C ALA A 300 0.91 -12.35 22.27
N THR A 301 1.38 -11.76 21.17
CA THR A 301 2.24 -10.57 21.14
C THR A 301 1.57 -9.44 20.37
N GLU A 302 1.32 -8.32 21.04
CA GLU A 302 0.81 -7.09 20.43
C GLU A 302 1.83 -6.47 19.46
N VAL A 303 1.36 -6.12 18.26
CA VAL A 303 2.07 -5.25 17.32
C VAL A 303 1.41 -3.87 17.38
N LYS A 304 2.22 -2.82 17.50
CA LYS A 304 1.76 -1.45 17.69
C LYS A 304 2.25 -0.53 16.58
N ASP A 305 1.43 0.45 16.24
CA ASP A 305 1.86 1.58 15.39
C ASP A 305 2.79 2.53 16.16
N PRO A 306 3.41 3.53 15.50
CA PRO A 306 4.27 4.51 16.18
C PRO A 306 3.56 5.35 17.26
N ALA A 307 2.22 5.39 17.26
CA ALA A 307 1.43 6.06 18.29
C ALA A 307 1.12 5.14 19.49
N GLY A 308 1.55 3.87 19.45
CA GLY A 308 1.33 2.88 20.51
C GLY A 308 0.00 2.14 20.44
N THR A 309 -0.78 2.32 19.36
CA THR A 309 -2.06 1.63 19.17
C THR A 309 -1.82 0.23 18.65
N VAL A 310 -2.47 -0.78 19.24
CA VAL A 310 -2.40 -2.16 18.75
C VAL A 310 -3.04 -2.24 17.35
N THR A 311 -2.27 -2.70 16.36
CA THR A 311 -2.71 -2.88 14.97
C THR A 311 -2.93 -4.35 14.62
N SER A 312 -2.21 -5.25 15.28
CA SER A 312 -2.42 -6.69 15.19
C SER A 312 -1.90 -7.39 16.44
N VAL A 313 -2.25 -8.67 16.59
CA VAL A 313 -1.68 -9.55 17.61
C VAL A 313 -1.15 -10.80 16.92
N VAL A 314 0.10 -11.13 17.18
CA VAL A 314 0.76 -12.34 16.66
C VAL A 314 0.66 -13.44 17.70
N VAL A 315 0.06 -14.57 17.32
CA VAL A 315 0.00 -15.78 18.15
C VAL A 315 1.11 -16.73 17.73
N THR A 316 1.96 -17.15 18.66
CA THR A 316 2.86 -18.30 18.50
C THR A 316 2.13 -19.57 18.90
N TYR A 317 2.02 -20.52 17.98
CA TYR A 317 1.45 -21.85 18.16
C TYR A 317 2.52 -22.82 18.71
N PRO A 318 2.13 -24.00 19.25
CA PRO A 318 3.08 -24.91 19.90
C PRO A 318 4.18 -25.41 18.96
N GLY A 319 3.86 -25.64 17.69
CA GLY A 319 4.85 -26.00 16.65
C GLY A 319 5.72 -24.84 16.15
N GLY A 320 5.63 -23.65 16.77
CA GLY A 320 6.46 -22.50 16.46
C GLY A 320 5.87 -21.52 15.45
N GLU A 321 4.93 -21.95 14.61
CA GLU A 321 4.22 -21.09 13.64
C GLU A 321 3.69 -19.80 14.31
N GLN A 322 3.97 -18.65 13.70
CA GLN A 322 3.45 -17.37 14.16
C GLN A 322 2.42 -16.79 13.20
N VAL A 323 1.23 -16.48 13.71
CA VAL A 323 0.15 -15.93 12.89
C VAL A 323 -0.41 -14.64 13.46
N ALA A 324 -0.47 -13.64 12.59
CA ALA A 324 -0.99 -12.32 12.91
C ALA A 324 -2.49 -12.26 12.71
N PHE A 325 -3.18 -11.71 13.69
CA PHE A 325 -4.59 -11.36 13.65
C PHE A 325 -4.71 -9.84 13.58
N GLY A 326 -5.25 -9.32 12.48
CA GLY A 326 -5.35 -7.89 12.21
C GLY A 326 -6.48 -7.26 13.01
N ARG A 327 -6.21 -6.15 13.71
CA ARG A 327 -7.22 -5.44 14.49
C ARG A 327 -8.03 -4.50 13.59
N ASN A 328 -9.36 -4.62 13.63
CA ASN A 328 -10.28 -3.69 12.99
C ASN A 328 -10.56 -2.48 13.91
N SER A 329 -11.13 -1.40 13.35
CA SER A 329 -11.47 -0.18 14.10
C SER A 329 -12.53 -0.39 15.20
N ASP A 330 -13.39 -1.40 15.04
CA ASP A 330 -14.36 -1.83 16.06
C ASP A 330 -13.74 -2.67 17.19
N GLY A 331 -12.42 -2.92 17.14
CA GLY A 331 -11.67 -3.70 18.12
C GLY A 331 -11.73 -5.20 17.93
N THR A 332 -12.47 -5.70 16.92
CA THR A 332 -12.44 -7.12 16.53
C THR A 332 -11.12 -7.47 15.87
N PHE A 333 -10.75 -8.75 15.94
CA PHE A 333 -9.55 -9.28 15.29
C PHE A 333 -9.95 -10.22 14.14
N GLN A 334 -9.29 -10.02 13.01
CA GLN A 334 -9.48 -10.80 11.79
C GLN A 334 -8.29 -11.74 11.60
N PRO A 335 -8.49 -13.06 11.45
CA PRO A 335 -7.42 -13.98 11.05
C PRO A 335 -6.99 -13.74 9.60
N PRO A 336 -5.82 -14.26 9.17
CA PRO A 336 -5.48 -14.31 7.75
C PRO A 336 -6.52 -15.10 6.95
N LEU A 337 -6.59 -14.82 5.64
CA LEU A 337 -7.48 -15.53 4.72
C LEU A 337 -7.22 -17.04 4.80
N GLY A 338 -8.29 -17.82 4.81
CA GLY A 338 -8.23 -19.29 4.90
C GLY A 338 -8.08 -19.86 6.31
N ARG A 339 -7.81 -19.04 7.34
CA ARG A 339 -7.75 -19.52 8.74
C ARG A 339 -9.08 -19.29 9.47
N TYR A 340 -9.59 -20.36 10.06
CA TYR A 340 -10.83 -20.38 10.84
C TYR A 340 -10.48 -20.36 12.33
N ALA A 341 -10.22 -19.18 12.87
CA ALA A 341 -9.97 -18.98 14.29
C ALA A 341 -10.45 -17.59 14.72
N ARG A 342 -10.79 -17.44 16.00
CA ARG A 342 -11.29 -16.21 16.58
C ARG A 342 -10.42 -15.76 17.75
N LEU A 343 -9.69 -14.67 17.56
CA LEU A 343 -8.97 -14.00 18.63
C LEU A 343 -9.85 -12.91 19.27
N GLN A 344 -9.86 -12.82 20.59
CA GLN A 344 -10.57 -11.80 21.34
C GLN A 344 -9.69 -11.21 22.43
N SER A 345 -9.79 -9.89 22.62
CA SER A 345 -9.29 -9.26 23.85
C SER A 345 -10.17 -9.63 25.03
N VAL A 346 -9.51 -9.95 26.15
CA VAL A 346 -10.13 -10.20 27.45
C VAL A 346 -9.37 -9.43 28.53
N THR A 347 -9.91 -9.36 29.73
CA THR A 347 -9.16 -8.78 30.86
C THR A 347 -7.84 -9.53 31.06
N GLY A 348 -6.73 -8.80 31.00
CA GLY A 348 -5.39 -9.35 31.22
C GLY A 348 -4.75 -10.07 30.03
N GLY A 349 -5.33 -10.01 28.82
CA GLY A 349 -4.71 -10.57 27.62
C GLY A 349 -5.71 -10.97 26.54
N TYR A 350 -5.59 -12.19 26.01
CA TYR A 350 -6.35 -12.65 24.85
C TYR A 350 -6.88 -14.07 25.02
N THR A 351 -7.96 -14.39 24.31
CA THR A 351 -8.40 -15.76 24.07
C THR A 351 -8.43 -16.03 22.57
N LEU A 352 -7.94 -17.18 22.15
CA LEU A 352 -8.03 -17.70 20.80
C LEU A 352 -8.91 -18.94 20.81
N THR A 353 -9.95 -18.97 19.99
CA THR A 353 -10.75 -20.18 19.75
C THR A 353 -10.49 -20.66 18.33
N ASP A 354 -10.05 -21.89 18.16
CA ASP A 354 -9.83 -22.50 16.84
C ASP A 354 -11.11 -23.12 16.25
N LYS A 355 -10.97 -23.80 15.11
CA LYS A 355 -12.08 -24.44 14.39
C LYS A 355 -12.69 -25.63 15.13
N ASP A 356 -11.93 -26.26 16.03
CA ASP A 356 -12.32 -27.46 16.77
C ASP A 356 -12.93 -27.09 18.14
N PHE A 357 -13.19 -25.79 18.35
CA PHE A 357 -13.68 -25.19 19.59
C PHE A 357 -12.73 -25.33 20.78
N THR A 358 -11.43 -25.51 20.52
CA THR A 358 -10.40 -25.41 21.56
C THR A 358 -10.11 -23.94 21.83
N GLU A 359 -10.21 -23.55 23.10
CA GLU A 359 -9.93 -22.20 23.57
C GLU A 359 -8.55 -22.16 24.26
N TYR A 360 -7.67 -21.32 23.75
CA TYR A 360 -6.37 -20.99 24.32
C TYR A 360 -6.45 -19.61 24.98
N ALA A 361 -6.16 -19.53 26.28
CA ALA A 361 -6.12 -18.26 27.01
C ALA A 361 -4.69 -17.79 27.22
N PHE A 362 -4.34 -16.63 26.67
CA PHE A 362 -3.05 -15.97 26.83
C PHE A 362 -3.19 -14.83 27.85
N LYS A 363 -2.95 -15.11 29.13
CA LYS A 363 -3.15 -14.14 30.22
C LYS A 363 -1.93 -13.99 31.13
N GLN A 364 -0.91 -14.83 30.96
CA GLN A 364 0.29 -14.73 31.77
C GLN A 364 1.17 -13.60 31.24
N ALA A 365 1.33 -12.52 32.00
CA ALA A 365 2.25 -11.45 31.63
C ALA A 365 3.69 -11.99 31.55
N THR A 366 4.39 -11.65 30.45
CA THR A 366 5.82 -11.97 30.28
C THR A 366 6.70 -10.77 30.68
N ALA A 367 8.02 -10.94 30.58
CA ALA A 367 8.95 -9.81 30.75
C ALA A 367 8.80 -8.73 29.67
N LYS A 368 8.22 -9.08 28.51
CA LYS A 368 7.99 -8.17 27.39
C LYS A 368 6.58 -7.59 27.48
N ALA A 369 6.48 -6.27 27.60
CA ALA A 369 5.19 -5.58 27.62
C ALA A 369 4.40 -5.84 26.31
N GLY A 370 3.09 -6.11 26.45
CA GLY A 370 2.24 -6.49 25.31
C GLY A 370 2.42 -7.94 24.84
N THR A 371 3.19 -8.77 25.55
CA THR A 371 3.30 -10.21 25.30
C THR A 371 2.74 -11.00 26.47
N TYR A 372 1.82 -11.91 26.16
CA TYR A 372 1.10 -12.74 27.13
C TYR A 372 1.32 -14.22 26.79
N ALA A 373 1.89 -14.98 27.70
CA ALA A 373 2.05 -16.42 27.57
C ALA A 373 0.72 -17.16 27.86
N ILE A 374 0.65 -18.40 27.37
CA ILE A 374 -0.47 -19.31 27.63
C ILE A 374 -0.75 -19.43 29.14
N SER A 375 -2.01 -19.60 29.50
CA SER A 375 -2.47 -19.73 30.89
C SER A 375 -3.47 -20.86 31.06
N SER A 376 -4.24 -21.17 30.01
CA SER A 376 -5.08 -22.36 29.97
C SER A 376 -5.38 -22.80 28.54
N ILE A 377 -5.58 -24.10 28.37
CA ILE A 377 -6.19 -24.72 27.18
C ILE A 377 -7.49 -25.38 27.63
N LYS A 378 -8.59 -25.11 26.92
CA LYS A 378 -9.91 -25.64 27.25
C LYS A 378 -10.54 -26.23 26.00
N ASP A 379 -10.90 -27.50 26.04
CA ASP A 379 -11.54 -28.16 24.90
C ASP A 379 -13.04 -27.82 24.77
N TYR A 380 -13.68 -28.33 23.72
CA TYR A 380 -15.10 -28.13 23.45
C TYR A 380 -16.03 -28.63 24.58
N ALA A 381 -15.57 -29.58 25.40
CA ALA A 381 -16.32 -30.15 26.51
C ALA A 381 -16.10 -29.40 27.84
N GLY A 382 -15.28 -28.34 27.84
CA GLY A 382 -14.96 -27.53 29.02
C GLY A 382 -13.87 -28.14 29.91
N ARG A 383 -13.20 -29.21 29.48
CA ARG A 383 -12.08 -29.81 30.21
C ARG A 383 -10.85 -28.92 30.00
N THR A 384 -10.12 -28.67 31.07
CA THR A 384 -9.09 -27.62 31.08
C THR A 384 -7.73 -28.16 31.48
N GLU A 385 -6.71 -27.64 30.83
CA GLU A 385 -5.31 -27.69 31.26
C GLU A 385 -4.86 -26.28 31.67
N THR A 386 -4.20 -26.15 32.83
CA THR A 386 -3.76 -24.87 33.39
C THR A 386 -2.24 -24.77 33.50
N PHE A 387 -1.72 -23.57 33.27
CA PHE A 387 -0.28 -23.28 33.18
C PHE A 387 0.14 -22.34 34.30
N THR A 388 1.06 -22.80 35.16
CA THR A 388 1.51 -22.05 36.35
C THR A 388 2.95 -21.57 36.16
N TYR A 389 3.18 -20.29 36.47
CA TYR A 389 4.47 -19.64 36.26
C TYR A 389 5.11 -19.20 37.58
N ASN A 390 6.44 -19.20 37.63
CA ASN A 390 7.18 -18.69 38.78
C ASN A 390 7.32 -17.14 38.74
N ALA A 391 7.99 -16.58 39.75
CA ALA A 391 8.24 -15.13 39.84
C ALA A 391 9.05 -14.58 38.64
N SER A 392 9.94 -15.41 38.08
CA SER A 392 10.74 -15.12 36.88
C SER A 392 9.97 -15.29 35.56
N LYS A 393 8.64 -15.53 35.62
CA LYS A 393 7.76 -15.73 34.46
C LYS A 393 8.09 -16.97 33.61
N GLN A 394 8.69 -17.99 34.21
CA GLN A 394 8.94 -19.28 33.58
C GLN A 394 7.83 -20.27 33.93
N LEU A 395 7.39 -21.07 32.96
CA LEU A 395 6.37 -22.12 33.16
C LEU A 395 6.94 -23.22 34.05
N VAL A 396 6.37 -23.45 35.22
CA VAL A 396 6.88 -24.46 36.17
C VAL A 396 5.93 -25.64 36.37
N LYS A 397 4.66 -25.52 35.97
CA LYS A 397 3.69 -26.60 36.09
C LYS A 397 2.60 -26.51 35.04
N ILE A 398 2.28 -27.65 34.43
CA ILE A 398 1.10 -27.86 33.58
C ILE A 398 0.19 -28.85 34.31
N THR A 399 -1.09 -28.53 34.48
CA THR A 399 -2.04 -29.37 35.22
C THR A 399 -3.25 -29.66 34.36
N ASN A 400 -3.51 -30.94 34.08
CA ASN A 400 -4.81 -31.36 33.55
C ASN A 400 -5.81 -31.42 34.70
N GLU A 401 -6.80 -30.52 34.69
CA GLU A 401 -7.74 -30.35 35.80
C GLU A 401 -8.74 -31.49 35.93
N THR A 402 -9.00 -32.23 34.84
CA THR A 402 -9.96 -33.34 34.84
C THR A 402 -9.36 -34.58 35.47
N SER A 403 -8.16 -34.97 35.02
CA SER A 403 -7.45 -36.14 35.52
C SER A 403 -6.63 -35.86 36.78
N ARG A 404 -6.46 -34.58 37.15
CA ARG A 404 -5.65 -34.12 38.31
C ARG A 404 -4.20 -34.60 38.24
N ARG A 405 -3.69 -34.77 37.02
CA ARG A 405 -2.29 -35.09 36.70
C ARG A 405 -1.53 -33.82 36.34
N SER A 406 -0.22 -33.83 36.50
CA SER A 406 0.59 -32.65 36.15
C SER A 406 2.00 -32.99 35.70
N LEU A 407 2.55 -32.11 34.86
CA LEU A 407 3.96 -32.04 34.53
C LEU A 407 4.59 -30.86 35.26
N SER A 408 5.78 -31.07 35.82
CA SER A 408 6.58 -30.02 36.48
C SER A 408 7.83 -29.73 35.65
N LEU A 409 8.15 -28.45 35.50
CA LEU A 409 9.28 -27.98 34.70
C LEU A 409 10.25 -27.21 35.57
N THR A 410 11.55 -27.48 35.42
CA THR A 410 12.61 -26.66 36.01
C THR A 410 13.40 -25.96 34.91
N TRP A 411 13.98 -24.82 35.23
CA TRP A 411 14.70 -23.97 34.29
C TRP A 411 16.12 -23.71 34.76
N SER A 412 17.04 -23.62 33.81
CA SER A 412 18.42 -23.18 34.05
C SER A 412 18.88 -22.27 32.91
N THR A 413 19.89 -21.45 33.15
CA THR A 413 20.56 -20.69 32.09
C THR A 413 21.90 -21.37 31.82
N PRO A 414 22.03 -22.18 30.74
CA PRO A 414 23.28 -22.84 30.40
C PRO A 414 24.42 -21.84 30.22
N SER A 415 25.65 -22.31 30.42
CA SER A 415 26.83 -21.46 30.19
C SER A 415 26.87 -20.98 28.74
N GLY A 416 26.95 -19.66 28.54
CA GLY A 416 26.96 -19.03 27.23
C GLY A 416 25.58 -18.85 26.57
N ALA A 417 24.49 -19.26 27.23
CA ALA A 417 23.13 -19.03 26.75
C ALA A 417 22.70 -17.57 26.97
N THR A 418 21.83 -17.08 26.09
CA THR A 418 21.20 -15.76 26.18
C THR A 418 19.85 -15.81 26.90
N ALA A 419 19.24 -16.99 26.99
CA ALA A 419 17.98 -17.22 27.70
C ALA A 419 18.07 -18.39 28.70
N ALA A 420 17.05 -18.50 29.56
CA ALA A 420 16.86 -19.71 30.36
C ALA A 420 16.11 -20.75 29.54
N HIS A 421 16.49 -22.01 29.68
CA HIS A 421 15.86 -23.16 29.02
C HIS A 421 15.41 -24.19 30.05
N VAL A 422 14.48 -25.06 29.64
CA VAL A 422 13.98 -26.15 30.47
C VAL A 422 15.12 -27.13 30.76
N ALA A 423 15.43 -27.33 32.04
CA ALA A 423 16.46 -28.24 32.50
C ALA A 423 15.90 -29.64 32.77
N THR A 424 14.67 -29.72 33.30
CA THR A 424 13.97 -30.99 33.53
C THR A 424 12.48 -30.83 33.29
N VAL A 425 11.85 -31.93 32.85
CA VAL A 425 10.40 -32.13 32.88
C VAL A 425 10.16 -33.38 33.74
N SER A 426 9.20 -33.33 34.67
CA SER A 426 8.83 -34.50 35.47
C SER A 426 7.33 -34.70 35.59
N THR A 427 6.89 -35.95 35.63
CA THR A 427 5.50 -36.28 35.98
C THR A 427 5.26 -36.09 37.46
N ASP A 428 3.99 -36.03 37.84
CA ASP A 428 3.59 -36.42 39.19
C ASP A 428 3.85 -37.93 39.44
N PRO A 429 3.89 -38.37 40.70
CA PRO A 429 4.02 -39.79 41.03
C PRO A 429 2.92 -40.63 40.36
N ALA A 430 3.30 -41.68 39.63
CA ALA A 430 2.32 -42.63 39.09
C ALA A 430 1.58 -43.38 40.21
N VAL A 431 2.23 -43.56 41.36
CA VAL A 431 1.62 -44.05 42.60
C VAL A 431 1.52 -42.90 43.59
N ALA A 432 0.30 -42.57 44.00
CA ALA A 432 0.03 -41.44 44.89
C ALA A 432 0.85 -41.54 46.20
N GLY A 433 1.67 -40.54 46.46
CA GLY A 433 2.54 -40.47 47.64
C GLY A 433 3.88 -41.19 47.51
N ASP A 434 4.17 -41.87 46.39
CA ASP A 434 5.45 -42.55 46.16
C ASP A 434 6.33 -41.79 45.15
N PRO A 435 7.28 -40.95 45.62
CA PRO A 435 8.14 -40.16 44.76
C PRO A 435 9.08 -41.00 43.88
N SER A 436 9.29 -42.29 44.19
CA SER A 436 10.14 -43.15 43.35
C SER A 436 9.53 -43.46 41.98
N THR A 437 8.22 -43.22 41.83
CA THR A 437 7.49 -43.44 40.56
C THR A 437 7.45 -42.22 39.64
N VAL A 438 8.10 -41.13 40.03
CA VAL A 438 8.23 -39.92 39.20
C VAL A 438 9.15 -40.21 38.00
N GLN A 439 8.65 -39.95 36.80
CA GLN A 439 9.43 -40.01 35.58
C GLN A 439 10.00 -38.62 35.29
N THR A 440 11.32 -38.50 35.12
CA THR A 440 12.03 -37.22 34.88
C THR A 440 12.89 -37.28 33.62
N TRP A 441 12.64 -36.38 32.69
CA TRP A 441 13.48 -36.11 31.52
C TRP A 441 14.48 -35.01 31.87
N THR A 442 15.70 -35.14 31.37
CA THR A 442 16.75 -34.12 31.54
C THR A 442 17.27 -33.62 30.20
N TYR A 443 17.58 -32.32 30.16
CA TYR A 443 17.95 -31.62 28.94
C TYR A 443 19.32 -30.96 29.08
N GLY A 444 20.18 -31.16 28.08
CA GLY A 444 21.54 -30.62 28.03
C GLY A 444 21.69 -29.62 26.89
N TYR A 445 22.54 -28.62 27.10
CA TYR A 445 22.70 -27.49 26.18
C TYR A 445 24.15 -27.07 26.00
N SER A 446 24.43 -26.45 24.86
CA SER A 446 25.64 -25.67 24.61
C SER A 446 25.22 -24.26 24.16
N GLY A 447 25.36 -23.27 25.04
CA GLY A 447 24.70 -21.97 24.84
C GLY A 447 23.18 -22.15 24.72
N ASP A 448 22.58 -21.54 23.70
CA ASP A 448 21.13 -21.65 23.42
C ASP A 448 20.77 -22.90 22.59
N GLN A 449 21.68 -23.84 22.32
CA GLN A 449 21.42 -25.04 21.51
C GLN A 449 21.18 -26.28 22.38
N LEU A 450 20.05 -26.96 22.21
CA LEU A 450 19.76 -28.25 22.85
C LEU A 450 20.68 -29.34 22.28
N THR A 451 21.49 -29.99 23.10
CA THR A 451 22.47 -31.00 22.66
C THR A 451 22.11 -32.40 23.11
N SER A 452 21.30 -32.56 24.16
CA SER A 452 20.88 -33.89 24.62
C SER A 452 19.53 -33.90 25.32
N VAL A 453 18.76 -34.96 25.11
CA VAL A 453 17.51 -35.27 25.83
C VAL A 453 17.61 -36.68 26.40
N CYS A 454 17.54 -36.83 27.72
CA CYS A 454 17.72 -38.12 28.38
C CYS A 454 16.38 -38.57 29.01
N PRO A 455 15.82 -39.72 28.59
CA PRO A 455 14.57 -40.23 29.13
C PRO A 455 14.79 -40.90 30.50
N PRO A 456 13.75 -40.96 31.36
CA PRO A 456 13.88 -41.44 32.73
C PRO A 456 14.20 -42.93 32.85
N ALA A 457 13.69 -43.76 31.93
CA ALA A 457 13.93 -45.21 31.96
C ALA A 457 15.40 -45.57 31.67
N THR A 458 16.11 -44.73 30.91
CA THR A 458 17.49 -44.94 30.50
C THR A 458 18.26 -43.61 30.52
N PRO A 459 18.56 -43.05 31.71
CA PRO A 459 19.10 -41.69 31.84
C PRO A 459 20.49 -41.50 31.24
N THR A 460 21.16 -42.59 30.86
CA THR A 460 22.45 -42.59 30.17
C THR A 460 22.35 -42.77 28.64
N LYS A 461 21.16 -43.06 28.11
CA LYS A 461 20.89 -43.24 26.68
C LYS A 461 20.08 -42.06 26.17
N CYS A 462 20.76 -40.96 25.90
CA CYS A 462 20.14 -39.71 25.47
C CYS A 462 20.07 -39.63 23.95
N THR A 463 19.02 -39.00 23.44
CA THR A 463 19.01 -38.45 22.07
C THR A 463 19.99 -37.29 22.04
N THR A 464 20.85 -37.21 21.01
CA THR A 464 21.87 -36.15 20.89
C THR A 464 21.70 -35.37 19.60
N TYR A 465 21.90 -34.06 19.68
CA TYR A 465 21.79 -33.16 18.53
C TYR A 465 23.13 -32.47 18.26
N THR A 466 23.41 -32.26 16.97
CA THR A 466 24.50 -31.42 16.49
C THR A 466 23.94 -30.42 15.50
N TYR A 467 24.60 -29.26 15.42
CA TYR A 467 24.16 -28.16 14.57
C TYR A 467 25.28 -27.75 13.62
N ALA A 468 24.91 -27.37 12.40
CA ALA A 468 25.80 -26.74 11.44
C ALA A 468 25.50 -25.24 11.36
N THR A 469 26.53 -24.43 11.17
CA THR A 469 26.34 -23.00 10.94
C THR A 469 25.69 -22.77 9.57
N GLY A 470 24.45 -22.27 9.56
CA GLY A 470 23.72 -21.87 8.36
C GLY A 470 23.58 -20.35 8.24
N ASN A 471 22.92 -19.91 7.17
CA ASN A 471 22.55 -18.51 6.96
C ASN A 471 21.12 -18.39 6.41
N HIS A 472 20.23 -17.78 7.20
CA HIS A 472 18.80 -17.62 6.87
C HIS A 472 18.48 -16.28 6.18
N TYR A 473 19.49 -15.50 5.77
CA TYR A 473 19.25 -14.16 5.23
C TYR A 473 18.44 -14.22 3.94
N ARG A 474 18.80 -15.12 3.02
CA ARG A 474 18.11 -15.29 1.74
C ARG A 474 16.63 -15.64 1.95
N THR A 475 16.35 -16.66 2.74
CA THR A 475 14.99 -17.14 3.00
C THR A 475 14.18 -16.03 3.68
N THR A 476 14.75 -15.38 4.71
CA THR A 476 14.12 -14.23 5.40
C THR A 476 13.75 -13.10 4.44
N VAL A 477 14.58 -12.79 3.44
CA VAL A 477 14.27 -11.74 2.46
C VAL A 477 13.17 -12.19 1.51
N LEU A 478 13.19 -13.43 1.03
CA LEU A 478 12.15 -13.98 0.16
C LEU A 478 10.80 -14.09 0.89
N ASP A 479 10.81 -14.50 2.15
CA ASP A 479 9.62 -14.60 3.00
C ASP A 479 9.00 -13.23 3.31
N ALA A 480 9.76 -12.13 3.13
CA ALA A 480 9.25 -10.77 3.20
C ALA A 480 8.52 -10.32 1.93
N ASP A 481 8.27 -11.23 0.99
CA ASP A 481 7.58 -11.02 -0.29
C ASP A 481 8.09 -9.76 -1.02
N PRO A 482 9.40 -9.70 -1.32
CA PRO A 482 9.99 -8.53 -1.96
C PRO A 482 9.46 -8.45 -3.40
N TYR A 483 9.28 -7.23 -3.91
CA TYR A 483 8.84 -7.06 -5.29
C TYR A 483 9.88 -7.62 -6.28
N ALA A 484 11.16 -7.45 -5.97
CA ALA A 484 12.30 -8.07 -6.64
C ALA A 484 13.47 -8.16 -5.66
N TYR A 485 14.34 -9.17 -5.82
CA TYR A 485 15.46 -9.42 -4.91
C TYR A 485 16.74 -9.79 -5.66
N TRP A 486 17.72 -8.88 -5.62
CA TRP A 486 19.04 -9.10 -6.22
C TRP A 486 20.04 -9.43 -5.13
N ARG A 487 20.50 -10.67 -5.14
CA ARG A 487 21.45 -11.16 -4.14
C ARG A 487 22.90 -10.78 -4.41
N LEU A 488 23.18 -10.20 -5.57
CA LEU A 488 24.50 -9.70 -5.97
C LEU A 488 25.69 -10.65 -5.73
N GLY A 489 25.45 -11.95 -5.90
CA GLY A 489 26.40 -13.02 -5.56
C GLY A 489 26.85 -13.86 -6.73
N GLU A 490 26.75 -13.32 -7.94
CA GLU A 490 27.19 -13.99 -9.16
C GLU A 490 28.73 -14.14 -9.22
N GLU A 491 29.17 -15.12 -10.00
CA GLU A 491 30.58 -15.39 -10.24
C GLU A 491 31.25 -14.29 -11.08
N ALA A 492 32.59 -14.24 -11.03
CA ALA A 492 33.36 -13.32 -11.84
C ALA A 492 33.03 -13.46 -13.34
N GLY A 493 32.76 -12.34 -14.01
CA GLY A 493 32.43 -12.29 -15.43
C GLY A 493 30.93 -12.32 -15.77
N ALA A 494 30.04 -12.45 -14.79
CA ALA A 494 28.61 -12.27 -15.02
C ALA A 494 28.26 -10.81 -15.37
N THR A 495 27.28 -10.63 -16.25
CA THR A 495 26.78 -9.30 -16.68
C THR A 495 25.38 -8.96 -16.17
N VAL A 496 24.66 -9.96 -15.65
CA VAL A 496 23.27 -9.86 -15.22
C VAL A 496 23.20 -10.08 -13.71
N ALA A 497 22.53 -9.17 -13.00
CA ALA A 497 22.11 -9.35 -11.62
C ALA A 497 20.76 -10.07 -11.62
N LYS A 498 20.70 -11.30 -11.11
CA LYS A 498 19.47 -12.09 -11.16
C LYS A 498 18.46 -11.65 -10.11
N ASP A 499 17.22 -11.49 -10.52
CA ASP A 499 16.08 -11.44 -9.60
C ASP A 499 15.80 -12.84 -9.07
N SER A 500 15.78 -12.96 -7.74
CA SER A 500 15.59 -14.22 -7.02
C SER A 500 14.12 -14.50 -6.68
N VAL A 501 13.20 -13.61 -7.05
CA VAL A 501 11.75 -13.83 -6.91
C VAL A 501 11.27 -14.63 -8.12
N ASP A 502 10.96 -15.91 -7.91
CA ASP A 502 10.67 -16.85 -9.01
C ASP A 502 9.43 -16.46 -9.83
N THR A 503 8.42 -15.86 -9.21
CA THR A 503 7.20 -15.41 -9.88
C THR A 503 7.45 -14.31 -10.91
N ASN A 504 8.55 -13.56 -10.78
CA ASN A 504 8.93 -12.54 -11.75
C ASN A 504 9.54 -13.14 -13.02
N GLN A 505 9.95 -14.41 -13.02
CA GLN A 505 10.51 -15.12 -14.18
C GLN A 505 11.64 -14.32 -14.88
N GLY A 506 12.46 -13.61 -14.10
CA GLY A 506 13.56 -12.79 -14.61
C GLY A 506 13.16 -11.44 -15.22
N ARG A 507 11.89 -11.04 -15.15
CA ARG A 507 11.39 -9.75 -15.65
C ARG A 507 12.14 -8.55 -15.07
N TYR A 508 12.60 -8.65 -13.82
CA TYR A 508 13.34 -7.59 -13.13
C TYR A 508 14.84 -7.89 -13.01
N ASN A 509 15.40 -8.75 -13.86
CA ASN A 509 16.86 -8.91 -13.91
C ASN A 509 17.53 -7.56 -14.18
N GLY A 510 18.55 -7.26 -13.39
CA GLY A 510 19.36 -6.05 -13.53
C GLY A 510 20.61 -6.27 -14.39
N LEU A 511 21.27 -5.19 -14.78
CA LEU A 511 22.53 -5.22 -15.52
C LEU A 511 23.66 -4.61 -14.69
N TYR A 512 24.79 -5.30 -14.63
CA TYR A 512 25.98 -4.83 -13.95
C TYR A 512 26.78 -3.84 -14.80
N HIS A 513 27.18 -2.73 -14.19
CA HIS A 513 28.06 -1.74 -14.79
C HIS A 513 29.25 -1.48 -13.87
N ASN A 514 30.47 -1.80 -14.31
CA ASN A 514 31.72 -1.61 -13.56
C ASN A 514 31.74 -2.23 -12.14
N VAL A 515 31.00 -3.31 -11.90
CA VAL A 515 30.96 -4.01 -10.61
C VAL A 515 31.95 -5.17 -10.61
N THR A 516 32.74 -5.32 -9.53
CA THR A 516 33.62 -6.48 -9.36
C THR A 516 32.87 -7.61 -8.66
N LEU A 517 32.71 -8.75 -9.32
CA LEU A 517 31.95 -9.91 -8.83
C LEU A 517 32.88 -11.05 -8.38
N GLY A 518 32.32 -12.07 -7.71
CA GLY A 518 33.06 -13.27 -7.29
C GLY A 518 33.92 -13.09 -6.03
N SER A 519 33.73 -12.03 -5.24
CA SER A 519 34.47 -11.84 -3.98
C SER A 519 34.02 -12.85 -2.92
N SER A 520 34.86 -13.04 -1.89
CA SER A 520 34.53 -13.93 -0.76
C SER A 520 33.21 -13.55 -0.08
N PRO A 521 32.45 -14.55 0.42
CA PRO A 521 31.22 -14.29 1.19
C PRO A 521 31.48 -13.37 2.38
N VAL A 522 30.61 -12.38 2.58
CA VAL A 522 30.65 -11.49 3.75
C VAL A 522 29.67 -11.89 4.86
N LEU A 523 28.70 -12.75 4.53
CA LEU A 523 27.70 -13.26 5.47
C LEU A 523 28.22 -14.57 6.10
N ALA A 524 28.29 -14.60 7.43
CA ALA A 524 28.66 -15.80 8.18
C ALA A 524 27.72 -16.97 7.83
N GLY A 525 28.28 -18.17 7.63
CA GLY A 525 27.51 -19.36 7.24
C GLY A 525 27.06 -19.39 5.78
N SER A 526 27.33 -18.36 4.98
CA SER A 526 26.98 -18.32 3.55
C SER A 526 28.16 -18.71 2.66
N THR A 527 27.90 -19.48 1.60
CA THR A 527 28.86 -19.77 0.53
C THR A 527 28.76 -18.80 -0.65
N GLN A 528 27.78 -17.90 -0.61
CA GLN A 528 27.47 -16.97 -1.68
C GLN A 528 28.58 -15.93 -1.88
N LYS A 529 29.00 -15.71 -3.12
CA LYS A 529 29.95 -14.64 -3.47
C LYS A 529 29.36 -13.26 -3.20
N THR A 530 30.20 -12.24 -3.25
CA THR A 530 29.78 -10.85 -3.01
C THR A 530 30.26 -9.93 -4.13
N ALA A 531 29.42 -8.96 -4.48
CA ALA A 531 29.75 -7.86 -5.38
C ALA A 531 30.46 -6.71 -4.65
N THR A 532 31.44 -6.09 -5.30
CA THR A 532 32.14 -4.90 -4.81
C THR A 532 31.88 -3.73 -5.75
N PHE A 533 31.38 -2.63 -5.17
CA PHE A 533 31.13 -1.36 -5.85
C PHE A 533 32.26 -0.37 -5.53
N ASN A 534 32.75 0.33 -6.55
CA ASN A 534 33.87 1.28 -6.42
C ASN A 534 33.45 2.67 -5.88
N GLY A 535 32.16 2.86 -5.57
CA GLY A 535 31.60 4.12 -5.06
C GLY A 535 31.56 5.30 -6.05
N THR A 536 31.93 5.10 -7.31
CA THR A 536 31.99 6.16 -8.33
C THR A 536 31.25 5.79 -9.62
N THR A 537 31.69 4.75 -10.33
CA THR A 537 31.15 4.33 -11.64
C THR A 537 30.46 2.97 -11.61
N SER A 538 30.53 2.25 -10.48
CA SER A 538 29.86 0.96 -10.29
C SER A 538 28.38 1.14 -9.98
N TYR A 539 27.48 0.47 -10.71
CA TYR A 539 26.04 0.40 -10.38
C TYR A 539 25.36 -0.83 -10.98
N VAL A 540 24.14 -1.11 -10.52
CA VAL A 540 23.21 -2.07 -11.14
C VAL A 540 22.06 -1.29 -11.75
N GLU A 541 21.84 -1.47 -13.04
CA GLU A 541 20.69 -0.91 -13.75
C GLU A 541 19.48 -1.82 -13.56
N MET A 542 18.35 -1.27 -13.09
CA MET A 542 17.12 -2.03 -12.82
C MET A 542 16.02 -1.65 -13.82
N PRO A 543 15.18 -2.60 -14.28
CA PRO A 543 14.03 -2.29 -15.14
C PRO A 543 13.02 -1.35 -14.47
N SER A 544 12.33 -0.53 -15.25
CA SER A 544 11.29 0.36 -14.72
C SER A 544 10.07 -0.43 -14.23
N ALA A 545 9.66 -0.18 -12.98
CA ALA A 545 8.49 -0.77 -12.36
C ALA A 545 7.47 0.31 -11.96
N PRO A 546 6.17 0.16 -12.24
CA PRO A 546 5.13 1.08 -11.77
C PRO A 546 5.12 1.10 -10.22
N GLY A 547 5.23 2.30 -9.63
CA GLY A 547 5.20 2.48 -8.17
C GLY A 547 6.55 2.33 -7.45
N ALA A 548 7.62 1.93 -8.14
CA ALA A 548 8.97 2.00 -7.60
C ALA A 548 9.58 3.39 -7.87
N THR A 549 9.83 4.17 -6.83
CA THR A 549 10.84 5.23 -6.94
C THR A 549 12.19 4.55 -7.19
N PRO A 550 12.95 4.89 -8.26
CA PRO A 550 14.27 4.32 -8.48
C PRO A 550 15.19 4.72 -7.32
N SER A 551 15.51 3.79 -6.44
CA SER A 551 16.59 3.97 -5.47
C SER A 551 17.88 3.44 -6.10
N CYS A 552 18.69 4.33 -6.67
CA CYS A 552 20.07 4.00 -7.03
C CYS A 552 20.86 3.71 -5.75
N GLY A 553 21.27 2.46 -5.54
CA GLY A 553 22.16 2.09 -4.45
C GLY A 553 23.60 2.51 -4.75
N SER A 554 23.99 3.73 -4.41
CA SER A 554 25.42 4.10 -4.32
C SER A 554 25.90 3.89 -2.87
N GLY A 555 27.04 3.20 -2.69
CA GLY A 555 27.61 2.95 -1.36
C GLY A 555 28.75 1.92 -1.34
N PRO A 556 29.43 1.73 -0.17
CA PRO A 556 30.51 0.75 0.04
C PRO A 556 30.02 -0.70 -0.20
N PRO A 557 30.88 -1.75 -0.20
CA PRO A 557 30.49 -3.13 -0.51
C PRO A 557 29.14 -3.52 0.12
N ARG A 558 28.16 -3.79 -0.74
CA ARG A 558 26.81 -4.20 -0.34
C ARG A 558 26.65 -5.68 -0.68
N PRO A 559 26.22 -6.51 0.29
CA PRO A 559 26.00 -7.91 0.01
C PRO A 559 24.85 -8.08 -0.99
N GLU A 560 23.77 -7.29 -0.91
CA GLU A 560 22.52 -7.48 -1.69
C GLU A 560 21.72 -6.17 -1.84
N ALA A 561 20.66 -6.18 -2.67
CA ALA A 561 19.66 -5.10 -2.82
C ALA A 561 18.24 -5.64 -2.97
N SER A 562 17.25 -4.97 -2.38
CA SER A 562 15.82 -5.30 -2.51
C SER A 562 14.98 -4.04 -2.70
N SER A 563 13.86 -4.17 -3.42
CA SER A 563 12.84 -3.12 -3.50
C SER A 563 11.56 -3.60 -2.81
N SER A 564 11.03 -2.78 -1.90
CA SER A 564 9.73 -3.01 -1.28
C SER A 564 8.81 -1.84 -1.63
N THR A 565 7.54 -2.11 -1.86
CA THR A 565 6.51 -1.06 -2.05
C THR A 565 6.13 -0.39 -0.73
N THR A 566 6.71 -0.83 0.39
CA THR A 566 6.48 -0.26 1.71
C THR A 566 7.31 1.01 1.85
N ALA A 567 6.63 2.16 1.78
CA ALA A 567 7.18 3.44 2.22
C ALA A 567 7.55 3.36 3.72
N THR A 568 8.74 2.87 4.02
CA THR A 568 9.34 2.96 5.35
C THR A 568 10.79 3.35 5.19
N SER A 569 11.06 4.62 5.50
CA SER A 569 12.42 5.08 5.81
C SER A 569 13.01 4.21 6.92
N ARG A 570 14.16 3.60 6.66
CA ARG A 570 15.17 3.36 7.69
C ARG A 570 16.48 3.95 7.23
#